data_AF-A0A392PVD1-F1
#
_entry.id   AF-A0A392PVD1-F1
#
_cell.length_a   1.000
_cell.length_b   1.000
_cell.length_c   1.000
_cell.angle_alpha   90.00
_cell.angle_beta   90.00
_cell.angle_gamma   90.00
#
_symmetry.space_group_name_H-M   'P 1'
#
loop_
_entity.id
_entity.type
_entity.pdbx_description
1 polymer ?
#
loop_
_entity_poly.entity_id
_entity_poly.type
_entity_poly.pdbx_seq_one_letter_code
_entity_poly.pdbx_strand_id
1 'polypeptide(L)'
;MASSEAYSRLSQLVVPALDKIIKNASWRKHAKLAHECKSVIERLSLNNHQLPPDSPSDTEPETPGPLHDGGPVEYSLAESESILTPLINAAGSGVLKIADPA
;
A
#
# COMPACT_ATOMS: atom_id res chain seq x y z
N MET A 1 -13.18 26.50 7.19
CA MET A 1 -12.86 25.76 5.97
C MET A 1 -11.79 24.74 6.34
N ALA A 2 -12.20 23.50 6.66
CA ALA A 2 -11.26 22.38 6.75
C ALA A 2 -11.35 21.68 5.41
N SER A 3 -10.46 22.06 4.49
CA SER A 3 -10.34 21.40 3.20
C SER A 3 -10.12 19.92 3.45
N SER A 4 -10.97 19.06 2.88
CA SER A 4 -10.77 17.62 2.89
C SER A 4 -9.61 17.30 1.95
N GLU A 5 -8.38 17.55 2.40
CA GLU A 5 -7.24 16.75 1.96
C GLU A 5 -7.45 15.38 2.59
N ALA A 6 -8.35 14.59 2.01
CA ALA A 6 -8.69 13.28 2.47
C ALA A 6 -7.47 12.39 2.24
N TYR A 7 -6.57 12.34 3.23
CA TYR A 7 -5.55 11.31 3.28
C TYR A 7 -6.26 9.96 3.15
N SER A 8 -5.89 9.18 2.13
CA SER A 8 -6.44 7.85 1.87
C SER A 8 -6.55 7.04 3.18
N ARG A 9 -7.75 6.55 3.51
CA ARG A 9 -7.96 5.74 4.73
C ARG A 9 -7.08 4.49 4.71
N LEU A 10 -6.87 3.93 3.51
CA LEU A 10 -5.95 2.83 3.30
C LEU A 10 -4.52 3.25 3.65
N SER A 11 -4.05 4.38 3.13
CA SER A 11 -2.72 4.91 3.45
C SER A 11 -2.54 5.18 4.96
N GLN A 12 -3.55 5.76 5.62
CA GLN A 12 -3.53 6.03 7.06
C GLN A 12 -3.36 4.77 7.92
N LEU A 13 -3.91 3.63 7.48
CA LEU A 13 -3.82 2.36 8.20
C LEU A 13 -2.58 1.56 7.82
N VAL A 14 -2.28 1.49 6.52
CA VAL A 14 -1.25 0.60 5.98
C VAL A 14 0.15 1.19 6.13
N VAL A 15 0.34 2.50 5.93
CA VAL A 15 1.68 3.12 6.01
C VAL A 15 2.33 2.93 7.39
N PRO A 16 1.64 3.16 8.53
CA PRO A 16 2.23 2.92 9.84
C PRO A 16 2.62 1.46 10.11
N ALA A 17 1.86 0.51 9.57
CA ALA A 17 2.15 -0.92 9.64
C ALA A 17 3.43 -1.26 8.85
N LEU A 18 3.49 -0.82 7.59
CA LEU A 18 4.64 -1.01 6.71
C LEU A 18 5.92 -0.37 7.28
N ASP A 19 5.83 0.82 7.89
CA ASP A 19 6.97 1.45 8.55
C ASP A 19 7.52 0.62 9.72
N LYS A 20 6.63 0.04 10.54
CA LYS A 20 7.02 -0.87 11.62
C LYS A 20 7.67 -2.14 11.07
N ILE A 21 7.13 -2.70 9.99
CA ILE A 21 7.72 -3.86 9.32
C ILE A 21 9.12 -3.52 8.80
N ILE A 22 9.30 -2.42 8.08
CA ILE A 22 10.59 -1.97 7.52
C ILE A 22 11.65 -1.86 8.62
N LYS A 23 11.31 -1.26 9.76
CA LYS A 23 12.23 -1.09 10.90
C LYS A 23 12.72 -2.45 11.42
N ASN A 24 11.84 -3.44 11.52
CA ASN A 24 12.14 -4.77 12.04
C ASN A 24 12.70 -5.75 10.98
N ALA A 25 12.43 -5.50 9.70
CA ALA A 25 12.91 -6.26 8.55
C ALA A 25 14.27 -5.76 8.01
N SER A 26 14.83 -4.69 8.60
CA SER A 26 16.09 -4.06 8.17
C SER A 26 17.33 -4.96 8.31
N TRP A 27 17.22 -6.12 8.97
CA TRP A 27 18.29 -7.12 9.06
C TRP A 27 18.31 -8.07 7.86
N ARG A 28 19.51 -8.50 7.44
CA ARG A 28 19.81 -9.11 6.11
C ARG A 28 18.79 -10.14 5.59
N LYS A 29 18.22 -11.00 6.44
CA LYS A 29 17.26 -12.05 6.03
C LYS A 29 15.91 -11.55 5.51
N HIS A 30 15.50 -10.32 5.84
CA HIS A 30 14.21 -9.75 5.42
C HIS A 30 14.36 -8.47 4.55
N ALA A 31 15.53 -8.25 3.96
CA ALA A 31 15.80 -7.06 3.15
C ALA A 31 14.84 -6.92 1.95
N LYS A 32 14.45 -8.04 1.31
CA LYS A 32 13.45 -8.06 0.23
C LYS A 32 12.10 -7.53 0.70
N LEU A 33 11.61 -8.05 1.84
CA LEU A 33 10.36 -7.61 2.45
C LEU A 33 10.39 -6.10 2.78
N ALA A 34 11.49 -5.63 3.37
CA ALA A 34 11.65 -4.20 3.66
C ALA A 34 11.60 -3.32 2.39
N HIS A 35 12.10 -3.82 1.25
CA HIS A 35 12.02 -3.10 -0.02
C HIS A 35 10.61 -3.12 -0.63
N GLU A 36 9.92 -4.27 -0.57
CA GLU A 36 8.51 -4.38 -0.99
C GLU A 36 7.61 -3.43 -0.20
N CYS A 37 7.76 -3.37 1.13
CA CYS A 37 7.01 -2.43 1.97
C CYS A 37 7.27 -0.97 1.58
N LYS A 38 8.52 -0.58 1.28
CA LYS A 38 8.85 0.78 0.82
C LYS A 38 8.18 1.10 -0.51
N SER A 39 8.24 0.17 -1.47
CA SER A 39 7.62 0.35 -2.77
C SER A 39 6.11 0.56 -2.65
N VAL A 40 5.43 -0.14 -1.73
CA VAL A 40 4.01 0.09 -1.45
C VAL A 40 3.76 1.48 -0.86
N ILE A 41 4.58 1.94 0.10
CA ILE A 41 4.44 3.30 0.66
C ILE A 41 4.61 4.37 -0.43
N GLU A 42 5.60 4.21 -1.31
CA GLU A 42 5.82 5.13 -2.44
C GLU A 42 4.60 5.16 -3.37
N ARG A 43 4.06 4.00 -3.72
CA ARG A 43 2.88 3.89 -4.59
C ARG A 43 1.63 4.51 -3.96
N LEU A 44 1.36 4.25 -2.67
CA LEU A 44 0.24 4.87 -1.95
C LEU A 44 0.38 6.40 -1.86
N SER A 45 1.61 6.91 -1.80
CA SER A 45 1.88 8.35 -1.79
C SER A 45 1.61 9.01 -3.15
N LEU A 46 1.89 8.31 -4.26
CA LEU A 46 1.61 8.78 -5.61
C LEU A 46 0.10 8.86 -5.86
N ASN A 47 -0.66 7.83 -5.48
CA ASN A 47 -2.11 7.78 -5.68
C ASN A 47 -2.85 8.84 -4.84
N ASN A 48 -2.32 9.21 -3.66
CA ASN A 48 -2.83 10.33 -2.86
C ASN A 48 -2.69 11.70 -3.56
N HIS A 49 -1.79 11.84 -4.54
CA HIS A 49 -1.51 13.11 -5.21
C HIS A 49 -2.19 13.24 -6.59
N GLN A 50 -2.89 12.20 -7.06
CA GLN A 50 -3.57 12.23 -8.35
C GLN A 50 -5.07 12.59 -8.20
N LEU A 51 -5.40 13.84 -8.54
CA LEU A 51 -6.69 14.29 -9.11
C LEU A 51 -6.34 15.26 -10.24
N PRO A 52 -6.93 15.21 -11.46
CA PRO A 52 -8.31 14.83 -11.80
C PRO A 52 -8.45 13.67 -12.83
N PRO A 53 -9.69 13.18 -13.07
CA PRO A 53 -10.03 12.10 -13.98
C PRO A 53 -10.27 12.63 -15.42
N ASP A 54 -9.24 13.05 -16.14
CA ASP A 54 -9.43 13.52 -17.53
C ASP A 54 -8.30 13.10 -18.51
N SER A 55 -7.57 12.03 -18.19
CA SER A 55 -6.70 11.39 -19.18
C SER A 55 -7.35 10.09 -19.64
N PRO A 56 -7.75 9.95 -20.92
CA PRO A 56 -8.13 8.66 -21.45
C PRO A 56 -6.87 7.78 -21.45
N SER A 57 -6.74 6.95 -20.42
CA SER A 57 -5.70 5.94 -20.39
C SER A 57 -6.10 4.89 -21.43
N ASP A 58 -5.28 4.75 -22.47
CA ASP A 58 -5.38 3.75 -23.55
C ASP A 58 -5.02 2.35 -23.00
N THR A 59 -5.61 2.01 -21.86
CA THR A 59 -5.31 0.83 -21.05
C THR A 59 -6.60 0.01 -21.03
N GLU A 60 -6.49 -1.27 -21.39
CA GLU A 60 -7.56 -2.26 -21.25
C GLU A 60 -8.26 -2.10 -19.89
N PRO A 61 -9.57 -2.34 -19.79
CA PRO A 61 -10.30 -2.22 -18.53
C PRO A 61 -9.71 -3.20 -17.51
N GLU A 62 -8.81 -2.70 -16.66
CA GLU A 62 -8.26 -3.41 -15.53
C GLU A 62 -9.41 -3.85 -14.62
N THR A 63 -9.40 -5.11 -14.18
CA THR A 63 -10.43 -5.61 -13.28
C THR A 63 -10.36 -4.84 -11.95
N PRO A 64 -11.47 -4.21 -11.49
CA PRO A 64 -11.49 -3.53 -10.21
C PRO A 64 -11.08 -4.49 -9.10
N GLY A 65 -10.16 -4.05 -8.25
CA GLY A 65 -9.64 -4.81 -7.12
C GLY A 65 -10.52 -4.67 -5.88
N PRO A 66 -10.29 -5.53 -4.87
CA PRO A 66 -11.06 -5.50 -3.63
C PRO A 66 -10.68 -4.34 -2.70
N LEU A 67 -9.56 -3.64 -2.94
CA LEU A 67 -9.16 -2.52 -2.10
C LEU A 67 -9.80 -1.21 -2.59
N HIS A 68 -10.34 -0.47 -1.63
CA HIS A 68 -10.82 0.88 -1.81
C HIS A 68 -10.35 1.72 -0.62
N ASP A 69 -9.95 2.97 -0.84
CA ASP A 69 -9.69 3.88 0.29
C ASP A 69 -10.95 4.57 0.82
N GLY A 70 -12.08 4.27 0.17
CA GLY A 70 -13.40 4.81 0.44
C GLY A 70 -13.51 6.31 0.16
N GLY A 71 -12.61 6.84 -0.65
CA GLY A 71 -12.72 8.03 -1.48
C GLY A 71 -12.75 7.64 -2.96
N PRO A 72 -12.28 8.52 -3.88
CA PRO A 72 -12.36 8.30 -5.33
C PRO A 72 -11.27 7.37 -5.88
N VAL A 73 -10.31 6.94 -5.05
CA VAL A 73 -9.20 6.08 -5.47
C VAL A 73 -9.67 4.63 -5.47
N GLU A 74 -9.82 4.08 -6.67
CA GLU A 74 -10.07 2.66 -6.93
C GLU A 74 -8.73 1.99 -7.27
N TYR A 75 -8.45 0.84 -6.66
CA TYR A 75 -7.26 0.05 -6.98
C TYR A 75 -7.65 -1.11 -7.88
N SER A 76 -6.86 -1.41 -8.91
CA SER A 76 -7.05 -2.63 -9.70
C SER A 76 -6.76 -3.88 -8.88
N LEU A 77 -7.13 -5.05 -9.41
CA LEU A 77 -6.80 -6.34 -8.81
C LEU A 77 -5.28 -6.49 -8.60
N ALA A 78 -4.48 -6.10 -9.60
CA ALA A 78 -3.03 -6.18 -9.56
C ALA A 78 -2.42 -5.20 -8.53
N GLU A 79 -2.98 -3.99 -8.43
CA GLU A 79 -2.56 -3.03 -7.40
C GLU A 79 -2.90 -3.53 -6.00
N SER A 80 -4.10 -4.08 -5.83
CA SER A 80 -4.56 -4.65 -4.56
C SER A 80 -3.66 -5.79 -4.09
N GLU A 81 -3.33 -6.71 -4.99
CA GLU A 81 -2.39 -7.81 -4.70
C GLU A 81 -1.00 -7.26 -4.35
N SER A 82 -0.52 -6.28 -5.10
CA SER A 82 0.79 -5.66 -4.86
C SER A 82 0.88 -4.94 -3.50
N ILE A 83 -0.22 -4.34 -3.04
CA ILE A 83 -0.31 -3.68 -1.72
C ILE A 83 -0.34 -4.71 -0.59
N LEU A 84 -1.09 -5.80 -0.75
CA LEU A 84 -1.30 -6.81 0.29
C LEU A 84 -0.17 -7.83 0.39
N THR A 85 0.52 -8.14 -0.71
CA THR A 85 1.61 -9.14 -0.75
C THR A 85 2.66 -8.95 0.35
N PRO A 86 3.25 -7.76 0.59
CA PRO A 86 4.22 -7.59 1.66
C PRO A 86 3.64 -7.80 3.07
N LEU A 87 2.36 -7.48 3.30
CA LEU A 87 1.69 -7.73 4.58
C LEU A 87 1.52 -9.23 4.82
N ILE A 88 1.08 -9.98 3.80
CA ILE A 88 0.96 -11.44 3.86
C ILE A 88 2.33 -12.09 4.13
N ASN A 89 3.38 -11.63 3.44
CA ASN A 89 4.74 -12.11 3.65
C ASN A 89 5.28 -11.77 5.05
N ALA A 90 4.94 -10.59 5.59
CA ALA A 90 5.31 -10.18 6.94
C ALA A 90 4.63 -11.05 8.00
N ALA A 91 3.33 -11.30 7.86
CA ALA A 91 2.57 -12.21 8.74
C ALA A 91 3.14 -13.63 8.72
N GLY A 92 3.55 -14.12 7.54
CA GLY A 92 4.20 -15.42 7.36
C GLY A 92 5.68 -15.51 7.75
N SER A 93 6.30 -14.41 8.24
CA SER A 93 7.75 -14.35 8.46
C SER A 93 8.27 -15.22 9.62
N GLY A 94 7.39 -15.66 10.54
CA GLY A 94 7.76 -16.36 11.77
C GLY A 94 8.51 -15.49 12.79
N VAL A 95 8.60 -14.17 12.56
CA VAL A 95 9.25 -13.21 13.45
C VAL A 95 8.18 -12.32 14.06
N LEU A 96 7.92 -12.46 15.37
CA LEU A 96 6.85 -11.74 16.07
C LEU A 96 6.85 -10.22 15.80
N LYS A 97 8.03 -9.59 15.79
CA LYS A 97 8.17 -8.15 15.54
C LYS A 97 7.86 -7.69 14.12
N ILE A 98 7.79 -8.63 13.17
CA ILE A 98 7.43 -8.40 11.77
C ILE A 98 5.97 -8.82 11.53
N ALA A 99 5.53 -9.91 12.14
CA ALA A 99 4.19 -10.45 11.98
C ALA A 99 3.10 -9.66 12.74
N ASP A 100 3.39 -9.17 13.95
CA ASP A 100 2.44 -8.39 14.77
C ASP A 100 1.95 -7.09 14.11
N PRO A 101 2.81 -6.27 13.45
CA PRO A 101 2.33 -5.09 12.73
C PRO A 101 1.66 -5.37 11.37
N ALA A 102 1.65 -6.62 10.90
CA ALA A 102 1.11 -7.00 9.59
C ALA A 102 -0.36 -7.44 9.70
#